data_AF-A0A2D7TAH5-F1
#
_entry.id   AF-A0A2D7TAH5-F1
#
_cell.length_a   1.000
_cell.length_b   1.000
_cell.length_c   1.000
_cell.angle_alpha   90.00
_cell.angle_beta   90.00
_cell.angle_gamma   90.00
#
_symmetry.space_group_name_H-M   'P 1'
#
loop_
_entity.id
_entity.type
_entity.pdbx_description
1 polymer ?
#
loop_
_entity_poly.entity_id
_entity_poly.type
_entity_poly.pdbx_seq_one_letter_code
_entity_poly.pdbx_strand_id
1 'polypeptide(L)'
;DSVELIEKKTKLLDKLEQIDAYILNPSDAKKPHLHKHKKMEKNEFEDLTFEEHLSNKIIKLNDKIMMIDACQTSEECIIDDDMLTKKEFRINLELEKLNYCSENIEECESHKKDSKHKKHWK
;
A
#
# COMPACT_ATOMS: atom_id res chain seq x y z
N ASP A 1 -13.29 -23.32 8.47
CA ASP A 1 -12.33 -24.29 9.02
C ASP A 1 -11.17 -23.63 9.75
N SER A 2 -11.09 -23.85 11.07
CA SER A 2 -10.10 -23.20 11.95
C SER A 2 -8.66 -23.71 11.75
N VAL A 3 -8.50 -24.98 11.34
CA VAL A 3 -7.19 -25.63 11.16
C VAL A 3 -6.45 -25.07 9.93
N GLU A 4 -7.16 -24.86 8.82
CA GLU A 4 -6.59 -24.28 7.60
C GLU A 4 -6.11 -22.84 7.82
N LEU A 5 -6.83 -22.08 8.63
CA LEU A 5 -6.47 -20.71 9.00
C LEU A 5 -5.19 -20.67 9.85
N ILE A 6 -5.05 -21.60 10.80
CA ILE A 6 -3.85 -21.74 11.63
C ILE A 6 -2.65 -22.13 10.77
N GLU A 7 -2.81 -23.08 9.85
CA GLU A 7 -1.72 -23.50 8.95
C GLU A 7 -1.25 -22.35 8.05
N LYS A 8 -2.19 -21.56 7.51
CA LYS A 8 -1.87 -20.35 6.73
C LYS A 8 -1.14 -19.31 7.58
N LYS A 9 -1.55 -19.12 8.85
CA LYS A 9 -0.90 -18.18 9.77
C LYS A 9 0.54 -18.58 10.08
N THR A 10 0.80 -19.86 10.34
CA THR A 10 2.16 -20.36 10.60
C THR A 10 3.07 -20.19 9.38
N LYS A 11 2.56 -20.52 8.17
CA LYS A 11 3.30 -20.30 6.92
C LYS A 11 3.59 -18.83 6.63
N LEU A 12 2.73 -17.92 7.10
CA LEU A 12 2.96 -16.48 6.96
C LEU A 12 4.07 -16.00 7.90
N LEU A 13 4.06 -16.44 9.15
CA LEU A 13 5.07 -16.08 10.15
C LEU A 13 6.48 -16.55 9.75
N ASP A 14 6.60 -17.80 9.30
CA ASP A 14 7.88 -18.36 8.83
C ASP A 14 8.46 -17.56 7.63
N LYS A 15 7.60 -17.07 6.74
CA LYS A 15 8.04 -16.21 5.63
C LYS A 15 8.47 -14.82 6.07
N LEU A 16 7.81 -14.25 7.07
CA LEU A 16 8.20 -12.94 7.63
C LEU A 16 9.57 -13.04 8.30
N GLU A 17 9.81 -14.10 9.07
CA GLU A 17 11.11 -14.36 9.72
C GLU A 17 12.25 -14.52 8.70
N GLN A 18 11.99 -15.20 7.58
CA GLN A 18 12.96 -15.31 6.47
C GLN A 18 13.26 -13.96 5.80
N ILE A 19 12.27 -13.07 5.71
CA ILE A 19 12.47 -11.71 5.17
C ILE A 19 13.30 -10.88 6.15
N ASP A 20 12.97 -10.92 7.44
CA ASP A 20 13.69 -10.18 8.49
C ASP A 20 15.15 -10.62 8.58
N ALA A 21 15.43 -11.93 8.53
CA ALA A 21 16.78 -12.47 8.50
C ALA A 21 17.59 -11.98 7.28
N TYR A 22 16.95 -11.88 6.10
CA TYR A 22 17.61 -11.36 4.90
C TYR A 22 17.86 -9.84 4.96
N ILE A 23 16.97 -9.07 5.58
CA ILE A 23 17.17 -7.63 5.80
C ILE A 23 18.36 -7.39 6.73
N LEU A 24 18.45 -8.17 7.81
CA LEU A 24 19.52 -8.03 8.81
C LEU A 24 20.87 -8.51 8.29
N ASN A 25 20.93 -9.60 7.50
CA ASN A 25 22.18 -10.19 7.01
C ASN A 25 22.05 -10.66 5.55
N PRO A 26 22.07 -9.75 4.56
CA PRO A 26 21.83 -10.07 3.16
C PRO A 26 22.94 -10.93 2.50
N SER A 27 24.12 -10.98 3.10
CA SER A 27 25.28 -11.74 2.61
C SER A 27 25.21 -13.24 2.92
N ASP A 28 24.57 -13.61 4.04
CA ASP A 28 24.52 -14.99 4.54
C ASP A 28 23.17 -15.67 4.27
N ALA A 29 22.12 -14.89 4.00
CA ALA A 29 20.78 -15.38 3.75
C ALA A 29 20.47 -15.50 2.24
N LYS A 30 19.89 -16.62 1.83
CA LYS A 30 19.32 -16.75 0.46
C LYS A 30 18.22 -15.71 0.29
N LYS A 31 18.31 -14.92 -0.79
CA LYS A 31 17.27 -13.98 -1.21
C LYS A 31 15.89 -14.65 -1.19
N PRO A 32 14.92 -14.15 -0.38
CA PRO A 32 13.60 -14.76 -0.27
C PRO A 32 12.93 -14.86 -1.64
N HIS A 33 12.44 -16.05 -1.99
CA HIS A 33 11.68 -16.25 -3.22
C HIS A 33 10.26 -15.70 -3.04
N LEU A 34 10.12 -14.40 -3.23
CA LEU A 34 8.82 -13.74 -3.29
C LEU A 34 8.11 -14.21 -4.55
N HIS A 35 7.22 -15.21 -4.41
CA HIS A 35 6.28 -15.51 -5.48
C HIS A 35 5.49 -14.24 -5.78
N LYS A 36 5.53 -13.79 -7.05
CA LYS A 36 4.58 -12.80 -7.55
C LYS A 36 3.20 -13.29 -7.14
N HIS A 37 2.51 -12.51 -6.31
CA HIS A 37 1.17 -12.86 -5.87
C HIS A 37 0.37 -13.28 -7.11
N LYS A 38 -0.14 -14.52 -7.11
CA LYS A 38 -1.24 -14.90 -8.00
C LYS A 38 -2.28 -13.80 -7.77
N LYS A 39 -2.68 -13.11 -8.85
CA LYS A 39 -3.72 -12.09 -8.79
C LYS A 39 -4.93 -12.76 -8.15
N MET A 40 -5.16 -12.53 -6.86
CA MET A 40 -6.27 -13.15 -6.13
C MET A 40 -7.54 -12.77 -6.88
N GLU A 41 -8.40 -13.76 -7.12
CA GLU A 41 -9.68 -13.50 -7.75
C GLU A 41 -10.47 -12.57 -6.85
N LYS A 42 -11.11 -11.59 -7.46
CA LYS A 42 -11.77 -10.45 -6.81
C LYS A 42 -12.89 -10.85 -5.84
N ASN A 43 -13.24 -12.14 -5.79
CA ASN A 43 -14.41 -12.68 -5.13
C ASN A 43 -14.11 -13.24 -3.72
N GLU A 44 -12.84 -13.26 -3.28
CA GLU A 44 -12.46 -13.76 -1.93
C GLU A 44 -12.35 -12.65 -0.86
N PHE A 45 -12.50 -11.38 -1.25
CA PHE A 45 -12.59 -10.26 -0.31
C PHE A 45 -14.01 -9.70 -0.35
N GLU A 46 -14.58 -9.41 0.83
CA GLU A 46 -15.70 -8.48 0.92
C GLU A 46 -15.36 -7.24 0.09
N ASP A 47 -16.28 -6.86 -0.81
CA ASP A 47 -16.14 -5.64 -1.59
C ASP A 47 -16.04 -4.48 -0.59
N LEU A 48 -14.82 -3.95 -0.42
CA LEU A 48 -14.56 -2.84 0.48
C LEU A 48 -15.48 -1.67 0.13
N THR A 49 -16.10 -1.10 1.15
CA THR A 49 -16.89 0.12 1.01
C THR A 49 -16.01 1.25 0.47
N PHE A 50 -16.65 2.27 -0.12
CA PHE A 50 -15.92 3.42 -0.64
C PHE A 50 -15.09 4.13 0.46
N GLU A 51 -15.65 4.19 1.68
CA GLU A 51 -15.00 4.75 2.86
C GLU A 51 -13.79 3.92 3.30
N GLU A 52 -13.91 2.58 3.39
CA GLU A 52 -12.76 1.71 3.67
C GLU A 52 -11.68 1.83 2.60
N HIS A 53 -12.07 2.04 1.34
CA HIS A 53 -11.14 2.32 0.25
C HIS A 53 -10.39 3.65 0.44
N LEU A 54 -11.05 4.70 0.95
CA LEU A 54 -10.40 5.97 1.28
C LEU A 54 -9.42 5.79 2.44
N SER A 55 -9.87 5.19 3.55
CA SER A 55 -9.06 4.94 4.75
C SER A 55 -7.81 4.11 4.43
N ASN A 56 -7.97 3.01 3.68
CA ASN A 56 -6.83 2.20 3.22
C ASN A 56 -5.83 2.98 2.37
N LYS A 57 -6.31 3.97 1.60
CA LYS A 57 -5.45 4.79 0.75
C LYS A 57 -4.72 5.85 1.57
N ILE A 58 -5.38 6.46 2.56
CA ILE A 58 -4.76 7.39 3.52
C ILE A 58 -3.62 6.69 4.27
N ILE A 59 -3.86 5.49 4.81
CA ILE A 59 -2.82 4.70 5.50
C ILE A 59 -1.59 4.49 4.60
N LYS A 60 -1.80 4.03 3.36
CA LYS A 60 -0.70 3.80 2.40
C LYS A 60 0.07 5.07 2.02
N LEU A 61 -0.56 6.23 2.09
CA LEU A 61 0.11 7.50 1.82
C LEU A 61 0.92 7.95 3.04
N ASN A 62 0.39 7.79 4.25
CA ASN A 62 1.12 8.03 5.49
C ASN A 62 2.36 7.13 5.61
N ASP A 63 2.25 5.85 5.27
CA ASP A 63 3.40 4.92 5.24
C ASP A 63 4.51 5.43 4.30
N LYS A 64 4.14 6.03 3.16
CA LYS A 64 5.12 6.59 2.22
C LYS A 64 5.78 7.85 2.76
N ILE A 65 5.06 8.70 3.50
CA ILE A 65 5.64 9.85 4.19
C ILE A 65 6.65 9.36 5.20
N MET A 66 6.28 8.39 6.05
CA MET A 66 7.20 7.81 7.03
C MET A 66 8.49 7.25 6.39
N MET A 67 8.39 6.63 5.22
CA MET A 67 9.56 6.17 4.47
C MET A 67 10.42 7.32 3.93
N ILE A 68 9.81 8.44 3.51
CA ILE A 68 10.54 9.63 3.08
C ILE A 68 11.28 10.24 4.26
N ASP A 69 10.59 10.43 5.39
CA ASP A 69 11.17 10.96 6.63
C ASP A 69 12.35 10.10 7.10
N ALA A 70 12.18 8.76 7.07
CA ALA A 70 13.24 7.81 7.40
C ALA A 70 14.44 7.91 6.45
N CYS A 71 14.22 8.21 5.16
CA CYS A 71 15.32 8.44 4.23
C CYS A 71 16.02 9.76 4.54
N GLN A 72 15.28 10.86 4.70
CA GLN A 72 15.86 12.18 4.98
C GLN A 72 16.65 12.24 6.29
N THR A 73 16.27 11.40 7.27
CA THR A 73 16.98 11.28 8.55
C THR A 73 18.16 10.31 8.51
N SER A 74 18.29 9.50 7.46
CA SER A 74 19.37 8.53 7.30
C SER A 74 20.54 9.12 6.53
N GLU A 75 21.75 9.04 7.10
CA GLU A 75 23.00 9.42 6.44
C GLU A 75 23.31 8.53 5.20
N GLU A 76 22.66 7.37 5.08
CA GLU A 76 22.82 6.43 3.96
C GLU A 76 21.79 6.66 2.83
N CYS A 77 20.91 7.65 2.94
CA CYS A 77 19.93 7.94 1.90
C CYS A 77 20.63 8.52 0.67
N ILE A 78 20.80 7.68 -0.35
CA ILE A 78 21.38 8.05 -1.65
C ILE A 78 20.38 8.76 -2.59
N ILE A 79 19.18 9.07 -2.09
CA ILE A 79 18.13 9.69 -2.89
C ILE A 79 18.25 11.20 -2.82
N ASP A 80 18.21 11.84 -3.99
CA ASP A 80 18.19 13.29 -4.13
C ASP A 80 17.05 13.98 -3.35
N ASP A 81 17.40 14.98 -2.54
CA ASP A 81 16.47 15.72 -1.68
C ASP A 81 15.37 16.42 -2.48
N ASP A 82 15.70 16.94 -3.67
CA ASP A 82 14.73 17.54 -4.59
C ASP A 82 13.69 16.51 -5.05
N MET A 83 14.10 15.25 -5.25
CA MET A 83 13.21 14.15 -5.58
C MET A 83 12.33 13.76 -4.38
N LEU A 84 12.89 13.73 -3.16
CA LEU A 84 12.13 13.44 -1.94
C LEU A 84 11.06 14.52 -1.70
N THR A 85 11.44 15.79 -1.80
CA THR A 85 10.52 16.94 -1.66
C THR A 85 9.39 16.88 -2.68
N LYS A 86 9.69 16.58 -3.95
CA LYS A 86 8.66 16.42 -4.99
C LYS A 86 7.71 15.25 -4.72
N LYS A 87 8.23 14.15 -4.14
CA LYS A 87 7.39 12.99 -3.77
C LYS A 87 6.49 13.33 -2.60
N GLU A 88 7.03 13.94 -1.56
CA GLU A 88 6.30 14.38 -0.38
C GLU A 88 5.17 15.33 -0.76
N PHE A 89 5.45 16.36 -1.56
CA PHE A 89 4.45 17.30 -2.07
C PHE A 89 3.29 16.60 -2.79
N ARG A 90 3.60 15.62 -3.66
CA ARG A 90 2.56 14.86 -4.37
C ARG A 90 1.71 14.01 -3.43
N ILE A 91 2.32 13.43 -2.40
CA ILE A 91 1.61 12.64 -1.40
C ILE A 91 0.69 13.53 -0.58
N ASN A 92 1.17 14.69 -0.13
CA ASN A 92 0.37 15.66 0.63
C ASN A 92 -0.83 16.16 -0.18
N LEU A 93 -0.63 16.51 -1.46
CA LEU A 93 -1.73 16.88 -2.36
C LEU A 93 -2.75 15.76 -2.54
N GLU A 94 -2.31 14.50 -2.54
CA GLU A 94 -3.20 13.36 -2.63
C GLU A 94 -3.96 13.12 -1.32
N LEU A 95 -3.33 13.31 -0.16
CA LEU A 95 -3.95 13.26 1.16
C LEU A 95 -5.03 14.34 1.31
N GLU A 96 -4.76 15.58 0.90
CA GLU A 96 -5.75 16.66 0.91
C GLU A 96 -7.01 16.29 0.12
N LYS A 97 -6.85 15.69 -1.06
CA LYS A 97 -7.98 15.20 -1.87
C LYS A 97 -8.74 14.07 -1.19
N LEU A 98 -8.04 13.19 -0.48
CA LEU A 98 -8.70 12.10 0.24
C LEU A 98 -9.44 12.60 1.47
N ASN A 99 -8.89 13.58 2.20
CA ASN A 99 -9.55 14.25 3.30
C ASN A 99 -10.81 14.98 2.83
N TYR A 100 -10.72 15.68 1.69
CA TYR A 100 -11.92 16.23 1.04
C TYR A 100 -12.96 15.15 0.77
N CYS A 101 -12.55 14.00 0.21
CA CYS A 101 -13.47 12.92 -0.09
C CYS A 101 -14.01 12.18 1.14
N SER A 102 -13.31 12.17 2.27
CA SER A 102 -13.85 11.62 3.52
C SER A 102 -14.94 12.51 4.10
N GLU A 103 -14.88 13.82 3.86
CA GLU A 103 -15.92 14.76 4.27
C GLU A 103 -17.07 14.85 3.24
N ASN A 104 -16.78 14.57 1.96
CA ASN A 104 -17.72 14.71 0.84
C ASN A 104 -17.87 13.38 0.07
N ILE A 105 -18.24 12.32 0.80
CA ILE A 105 -18.30 10.94 0.28
C ILE A 105 -19.20 10.83 -0.95
N GLU A 106 -20.41 11.39 -0.91
CA GLU A 106 -21.40 11.27 -1.98
C GLU A 106 -20.90 11.88 -3.30
N GLU A 107 -20.26 13.05 -3.21
CA GLU A 107 -19.68 13.76 -4.35
C GLU A 107 -18.54 12.94 -4.95
N CYS A 108 -17.60 12.48 -4.12
CA CYS A 108 -16.46 11.71 -4.60
C CYS A 108 -16.84 10.31 -5.14
N GLU A 109 -17.88 9.68 -4.60
CA GLU A 109 -18.37 8.40 -5.11
C GLU A 109 -19.05 8.56 -6.49
N SER A 110 -19.78 9.66 -6.70
CA SER A 110 -20.45 9.95 -7.99
C SER A 110 -19.45 10.11 -9.14
N HIS A 111 -18.33 10.81 -8.91
CA HIS A 111 -17.26 10.98 -9.91
C HIS A 111 -16.60 9.65 -10.34
N LYS A 112 -16.58 8.64 -9.46
CA LYS A 112 -16.10 7.28 -9.80
C LYS A 112 -17.08 6.56 -10.73
N LYS A 113 -18.39 6.73 -10.54
CA LYS A 113 -19.43 6.10 -11.37
C LYS A 113 -19.39 6.68 -12.79
N ASP A 114 -19.21 7.99 -12.92
CA ASP A 114 -19.12 8.68 -14.21
C ASP A 114 -17.82 8.35 -14.98
N SER A 115 -16.69 8.22 -14.26
CA SER A 115 -15.42 7.81 -14.88
C SER A 115 -15.43 6.37 -15.41
N LYS A 116 -16.21 5.47 -14.79
CA LYS A 116 -16.39 4.10 -15.32
C LYS A 116 -17.22 4.10 -16.60
N HIS A 117 -18.27 4.93 -16.68
CA HIS A 117 -19.11 5.02 -17.88
C HIS A 117 -18.36 5.54 -19.11
N LYS A 118 -17.42 6.49 -18.93
CA LYS A 118 -16.58 6.98 -20.03
C LYS A 118 -15.60 5.95 -20.61
N LYS A 119 -15.23 4.90 -19.87
CA LYS A 119 -14.32 3.84 -20.37
C LYS A 119 -15.03 2.78 -21.21
N HIS A 120 -16.36 2.67 -21.14
CA HIS A 120 -17.11 1.66 -21.89
C HIS A 120 -17.52 2.14 -23.30
N TRP A 121 -17.25 3.40 -23.64
CA TRP A 121 -17.65 4.05 -24.90
C TRP A 121 -16.50 4.27 -25.90
N LYS A 122 -15.54 3.34 -25.95
CA LYS A 122 -14.55 3.25 -27.03
C LYS A 122 -14.39 1.82 -27.51
#